data_AF-A0A5C6AMK6-F1
#
_entry.id   AF-A0A5C6AMK6-F1
#
_cell.length_a   1.000
_cell.length_b   1.000
_cell.length_c   1.000
_cell.angle_alpha   90.00
_cell.angle_beta   90.00
_cell.angle_gamma   90.00
#
_symmetry.space_group_name_H-M   'P 1'
#
loop_
_entity.id
_entity.type
_entity.pdbx_description
1 polymer ?
#
loop_
_entity_poly.entity_id
_entity_poly.type
_entity_poly.pdbx_seq_one_letter_code
_entity_poly.pdbx_strand_id
1 'polypeptide(L)'
;MKSKVPQFDNEGHRLPSLFTPIVEESRLHPSFRMLMEQPGFEPQRWMMDDVFSSYEDRDGNFVEQFQSTGFDQRTYELYLYAYLSRSGFSVDRRYAAPDFSASNEELDVAIEATTVNKATSGVVGREGRTIRDLNPAELAAYVHDELPIRFGSALFSKLKKKYWELPHCRDRAIVIAIEPFHDDDALGLTDSGLSAYLFGATEVPSRTEDKRLKISSKSTEEHQLAEKRIPSYFFGQPDTKHISGVLFSNSGTAAKFKRMGYQHGVGNERLVIQRTGFAYAPEDTAQDPAFFSYNLDNPPMVETWGQGLVLYHNPNCLHPIPLGAMPDVVDCWIEDGKSVSRFQGWHPYASKTVTLHFGEVKEEIWEQLQLLPRSFSINPIPHEVFHGIARCVIPMPEVYDEQGWFMDDTGAFLGVLVFDRCDHDWAFAVHVRNQNQRFTLQDFKTGIETRDQARGLMHEAMTKLLQSPQRLFHSNQE
;
A
#
# COMPACT_ATOMS: atom_id res chain seq x y z
N MET A 1 32.57 -10.74 7.05
CA MET A 1 31.92 -11.50 8.15
C MET A 1 32.13 -10.77 9.49
N LYS A 2 31.23 -9.86 9.86
CA LYS A 2 31.10 -9.37 11.24
C LYS A 2 29.69 -9.72 11.69
N SER A 3 29.64 -10.71 12.58
CA SER A 3 28.69 -10.91 13.68
C SER A 3 27.21 -10.58 13.42
N LYS A 4 26.37 -11.62 13.30
CA LYS A 4 24.98 -11.58 13.78
C LYS A 4 25.04 -10.95 15.18
N VAL A 5 24.63 -9.70 15.37
CA VAL A 5 24.53 -9.13 16.72
C VAL A 5 23.45 -9.98 17.40
N PRO A 6 23.80 -10.91 18.31
CA PRO A 6 22.77 -11.64 19.01
C PRO A 6 22.07 -10.60 19.87
N GLN A 7 20.74 -10.54 19.79
CA GLN A 7 20.00 -9.71 20.70
C GLN A 7 20.04 -10.40 22.07
N PHE A 8 20.38 -9.63 23.08
CA PHE A 8 20.44 -10.09 24.46
C PHE A 8 19.46 -9.24 25.28
N ASP A 9 18.79 -9.85 26.25
CA ASP A 9 18.03 -9.08 27.23
C ASP A 9 18.96 -8.30 28.17
N ASN A 10 18.38 -7.50 29.07
CA ASN A 10 19.13 -6.72 30.06
C ASN A 10 19.91 -7.60 31.07
N GLU A 11 19.69 -8.91 31.07
CA GLU A 11 20.35 -9.90 31.93
C GLU A 11 21.41 -10.72 31.17
N GLY A 12 21.59 -10.46 29.86
CA GLY A 12 22.59 -11.11 29.01
C GLY A 12 22.16 -12.46 28.44
N HIS A 13 20.88 -12.83 28.52
CA HIS A 13 20.34 -14.02 27.87
C HIS A 13 20.10 -13.78 26.39
N ARG A 14 20.52 -14.73 25.54
CA ARG A 14 20.28 -14.65 24.10
C ARG A 14 18.78 -14.72 23.84
N LEU A 15 18.24 -13.68 23.23
CA LEU A 15 16.83 -13.61 22.86
C LEU A 15 16.50 -14.71 21.83
N PRO A 16 15.31 -15.33 21.91
CA PRO A 16 14.86 -16.29 20.92
C PRO A 16 14.86 -15.65 19.52
N SER A 17 15.49 -16.30 18.55
CA SER A 17 15.50 -15.82 17.16
C SER A 17 14.46 -16.57 16.35
N LEU A 18 13.62 -15.84 15.62
CA LEU A 18 12.66 -16.37 14.65
C LEU A 18 13.33 -17.22 13.58
N PHE A 19 14.61 -16.94 13.31
CA PHE A 19 15.40 -17.50 12.23
C PHE A 19 16.29 -18.66 12.66
N THR A 20 16.10 -19.22 13.86
CA THR A 20 16.68 -20.53 14.22
C THR A 20 15.68 -21.61 13.82
N PRO A 21 15.96 -22.43 12.79
CA PRO A 21 15.00 -23.45 12.34
C PRO A 21 14.67 -24.45 13.46
N ILE A 22 13.38 -24.63 13.73
CA ILE A 22 12.84 -25.61 14.69
C ILE A 22 11.95 -26.65 14.01
N VAL A 23 11.68 -26.49 12.71
CA VAL A 23 10.96 -27.46 11.88
C VAL A 23 11.91 -28.08 10.87
N GLU A 24 11.57 -29.29 10.41
CA GLU A 24 12.26 -29.99 9.34
C GLU A 24 12.36 -29.14 8.06
N GLU A 25 13.46 -29.26 7.33
CA GLU A 25 13.74 -28.45 6.12
C GLU A 25 12.62 -28.56 5.06
N SER A 26 12.05 -29.76 4.91
CA SER A 26 10.93 -30.03 3.99
C SER A 26 9.63 -29.32 4.37
N ARG A 27 9.48 -28.89 5.62
CA ARG A 27 8.33 -28.14 6.14
C ARG A 27 8.54 -26.63 6.08
N LEU A 28 9.74 -26.15 5.76
CA LEU A 28 10.03 -24.72 5.74
C LEU A 28 9.27 -24.03 4.59
N HIS A 29 8.59 -22.94 4.96
CA HIS A 29 7.93 -22.07 4.00
C HIS A 29 8.93 -21.55 2.96
N PRO A 30 8.60 -21.53 1.65
CA PRO A 30 9.50 -21.00 0.63
C PRO A 30 9.99 -19.58 0.92
N SER A 31 9.10 -18.69 1.38
CA SER A 31 9.48 -17.33 1.76
C SER A 31 10.42 -17.31 2.96
N PHE A 32 10.22 -18.18 3.96
CA PHE A 32 11.13 -18.28 5.11
C PHE A 32 12.53 -18.75 4.68
N ARG A 33 12.61 -19.76 3.79
CA ARG A 33 13.88 -20.21 3.20
C ARG A 33 14.61 -19.08 2.48
N MET A 34 13.89 -18.33 1.64
CA MET A 34 14.45 -17.17 0.96
C MET A 34 15.01 -16.13 1.94
N LEU A 35 14.28 -15.85 3.04
CA LEU A 35 14.77 -14.97 4.10
C LEU A 35 16.04 -15.49 4.75
N MET A 36 16.17 -16.81 4.96
CA MET A 36 17.35 -17.41 5.58
C MET A 36 18.58 -17.40 4.67
N GLU A 37 18.39 -17.68 3.39
CA GLU A 37 19.47 -18.00 2.46
C GLU A 37 20.12 -16.76 1.83
N GLN A 38 19.33 -15.71 1.52
CA GLN A 38 19.89 -14.60 0.75
C GLN A 38 20.47 -13.49 1.64
N PRO A 39 21.70 -13.00 1.34
CA PRO A 39 22.33 -11.90 2.09
C PRO A 39 21.49 -10.62 2.10
N GLY A 40 20.76 -10.33 1.01
CA GLY A 40 19.92 -9.14 0.86
C GLY A 40 18.71 -9.04 1.79
N PHE A 41 18.48 -10.02 2.67
CA PHE A 41 17.46 -9.99 3.71
C PHE A 41 18.01 -9.71 5.12
N GLU A 42 19.29 -9.38 5.26
CA GLU A 42 19.90 -9.04 6.56
C GLU A 42 19.11 -8.00 7.39
N PRO A 43 18.79 -6.79 6.87
CA PRO A 43 17.97 -5.82 7.61
C PRO A 43 16.60 -6.36 7.99
N GLN A 44 16.02 -7.18 7.12
CA GLN A 44 14.70 -7.75 7.35
C GLN A 44 14.71 -8.74 8.51
N ARG A 45 15.65 -9.69 8.50
CA ARG A 45 15.80 -10.68 9.58
C ARG A 45 16.06 -9.97 10.91
N TRP A 46 16.96 -9.00 10.90
CA TRP A 46 17.31 -8.24 12.10
C TRP A 46 16.09 -7.53 12.69
N MET A 47 15.30 -6.84 11.86
CA MET A 47 14.12 -6.11 12.34
C MET A 47 12.99 -7.04 12.79
N MET A 48 12.82 -8.20 12.15
CA MET A 48 11.83 -9.18 12.59
C MET A 48 12.22 -9.80 13.94
N ASP A 49 13.50 -10.14 14.15
CA ASP A 49 13.99 -10.60 15.47
C ASP A 49 13.86 -9.48 16.53
N ASP A 50 14.19 -8.24 16.18
CA ASP A 50 14.06 -7.07 17.06
C ASP A 50 12.62 -6.86 17.56
N VAL A 51 11.64 -6.90 16.65
CA VAL A 51 10.23 -6.82 17.03
C VAL A 51 9.80 -8.05 17.85
N PHE A 52 10.26 -9.24 17.48
CA PHE A 52 9.90 -10.46 18.17
C PHE A 52 10.48 -10.55 19.59
N SER A 53 11.59 -9.87 19.87
CA SER A 53 12.24 -9.88 21.18
C SER A 53 11.32 -9.45 22.33
N SER A 54 10.36 -8.56 22.06
CA SER A 54 9.34 -8.15 23.03
C SER A 54 7.96 -8.78 22.78
N TYR A 55 7.83 -9.63 21.76
CA TYR A 55 6.59 -10.31 21.41
C TYR A 55 6.38 -11.56 22.29
N GLU A 56 5.35 -11.53 23.13
CA GLU A 56 5.04 -12.66 24.02
C GLU A 56 4.39 -13.84 23.27
N ASP A 57 5.15 -14.88 22.90
CA ASP A 57 4.59 -16.10 22.28
C ASP A 57 3.82 -16.97 23.29
N ARG A 58 2.60 -16.54 23.64
CA ARG A 58 1.75 -17.18 24.65
C ARG A 58 1.51 -18.67 24.38
N ASP A 59 1.21 -19.03 23.13
CA ASP A 59 0.84 -20.40 22.77
C ASP A 59 2.06 -21.27 22.42
N GLY A 60 3.26 -20.69 22.37
CA GLY A 60 4.52 -21.37 22.04
C GLY A 60 4.57 -21.90 20.59
N ASN A 61 3.66 -21.46 19.73
CA ASN A 61 3.53 -21.95 18.36
C ASN A 61 3.86 -20.87 17.31
N PHE A 62 4.17 -19.64 17.73
CA PHE A 62 4.43 -18.54 16.81
C PHE A 62 5.61 -18.86 15.90
N VAL A 63 6.74 -19.28 16.49
CA VAL A 63 7.97 -19.59 15.75
C VAL A 63 7.75 -20.76 14.78
N GLU A 64 7.06 -21.81 15.23
CA GLU A 64 6.79 -23.00 14.42
C GLU A 64 5.93 -22.67 13.20
N GLN A 65 4.87 -21.87 13.39
CA GLN A 65 3.97 -21.45 12.33
C GLN A 65 4.61 -20.43 11.40
N PHE A 66 5.40 -19.49 11.93
CA PHE A 66 6.16 -18.53 11.13
C PHE A 66 7.10 -19.25 10.16
N GLN A 67 7.76 -20.33 10.60
CA GLN A 67 8.69 -21.09 9.77
C GLN A 67 7.99 -22.01 8.75
N SER A 68 6.72 -22.36 8.95
CA SER A 68 6.01 -23.39 8.19
C SER A 68 4.74 -22.89 7.48
N THR A 69 3.56 -23.17 7.99
CA THR A 69 2.28 -22.96 7.29
C THR A 69 1.63 -21.61 7.56
N GLY A 70 2.10 -20.87 8.57
CA GLY A 70 1.53 -19.60 9.00
C GLY A 70 2.38 -18.37 8.65
N PHE A 71 3.33 -18.47 7.71
CA PHE A 71 4.30 -17.41 7.43
C PHE A 71 3.67 -16.03 7.21
N ASP A 72 2.68 -15.91 6.30
CA ASP A 72 2.05 -14.62 5.99
C ASP A 72 1.26 -14.08 7.18
N GLN A 73 0.42 -14.92 7.80
CA GLN A 73 -0.38 -14.55 8.99
C GLN A 73 0.52 -14.11 10.15
N ARG A 74 1.59 -14.84 10.46
CA ARG A 74 2.52 -14.51 11.55
C ARG A 74 3.38 -13.30 11.23
N THR A 75 3.72 -13.08 9.95
CA THR A 75 4.37 -11.83 9.51
C THR A 75 3.45 -10.63 9.74
N TYR A 76 2.16 -10.76 9.41
CA TYR A 76 1.18 -9.70 9.59
C TYR A 76 0.91 -9.40 11.08
N GLU A 77 0.77 -10.42 11.91
CA GLU A 77 0.66 -10.24 13.36
C GLU A 77 1.90 -9.58 13.97
N LEU A 78 3.10 -9.96 13.53
CA LEU A 78 4.33 -9.31 13.96
C LEU A 78 4.36 -7.85 13.53
N TYR A 79 3.85 -7.53 12.34
CA TYR A 79 3.74 -6.16 11.84
C TYR A 79 2.77 -5.32 12.67
N LEU A 80 1.57 -5.86 12.96
CA LEU A 80 0.59 -5.19 13.81
C LEU A 80 1.16 -4.97 15.22
N TYR A 81 1.86 -5.95 15.77
CA TYR A 81 2.55 -5.78 17.05
C TYR A 81 3.63 -4.69 16.98
N ALA A 82 4.46 -4.66 15.92
CA ALA A 82 5.46 -3.61 15.71
C ALA A 82 4.81 -2.22 15.66
N TYR A 83 3.70 -2.08 14.94
CA TYR A 83 2.92 -0.85 14.89
C TYR A 83 2.42 -0.46 16.29
N LEU A 84 1.66 -1.33 16.96
CA LEU A 84 1.06 -1.01 18.26
C LEU A 84 2.14 -0.67 19.31
N SER A 85 3.14 -1.53 19.47
CA SER A 85 4.20 -1.38 20.48
C SER A 85 5.14 -0.18 20.23
N ARG A 86 5.20 0.34 19.01
CA ARG A 86 6.12 1.44 18.63
C ARG A 86 5.40 2.73 18.21
N SER A 87 4.07 2.73 18.20
CA SER A 87 3.23 3.90 17.90
C SER A 87 2.42 4.37 19.12
N GLY A 88 2.97 4.16 20.33
CA GLY A 88 2.41 4.75 21.56
C GLY A 88 1.29 3.93 22.23
N PHE A 89 1.04 2.68 21.80
CA PHE A 89 0.12 1.79 22.51
C PHE A 89 0.84 0.94 23.55
N SER A 90 0.17 0.73 24.68
CA SER A 90 0.43 -0.41 25.56
C SER A 90 -0.28 -1.63 24.99
N VAL A 91 0.44 -2.74 24.82
CA VAL A 91 -0.10 -3.98 24.23
C VAL A 91 -0.18 -5.07 25.28
N ASP A 92 -1.38 -5.61 25.47
CA ASP A 92 -1.70 -6.74 26.33
C ASP A 92 -2.12 -7.95 25.50
N ARG A 93 -1.38 -9.06 25.66
CA ARG A 93 -1.58 -10.32 24.91
C ARG A 93 -1.93 -11.51 25.81
N ARG A 94 -2.31 -11.24 27.06
CA ARG A 94 -2.69 -12.28 28.04
C ARG A 94 -3.93 -13.07 27.61
N TYR A 95 -4.80 -12.48 26.79
CA TYR A 95 -6.06 -13.10 26.36
C TYR A 95 -5.94 -13.88 25.06
N ALA A 96 -6.57 -15.06 25.01
CA ALA A 96 -6.52 -15.99 23.86
C ALA A 96 -6.93 -15.37 22.53
N ALA A 97 -7.95 -14.50 22.58
CA ALA A 97 -8.47 -13.74 21.47
C ALA A 97 -9.20 -12.48 22.00
N PRO A 98 -9.30 -11.39 21.23
CA PRO A 98 -8.61 -11.14 19.96
C PRO A 98 -7.07 -11.15 20.08
N ASP A 99 -6.38 -11.17 18.95
CA ASP A 99 -4.90 -11.27 18.88
C ASP A 99 -4.17 -10.19 19.71
N PHE A 100 -4.77 -8.99 19.84
CA PHE A 100 -4.24 -7.89 20.64
C PHE A 100 -5.34 -7.20 21.46
N SER A 101 -5.04 -6.87 22.71
CA SER A 101 -5.68 -5.77 23.42
C SER A 101 -4.68 -4.62 23.49
N ALA A 102 -5.04 -3.44 22.99
CA ALA A 102 -4.13 -2.31 22.91
C ALA A 102 -4.80 -1.05 23.45
N SER A 103 -4.04 -0.21 24.15
CA SER A 103 -4.55 1.07 24.64
C SER A 103 -3.53 2.20 24.57
N ASN A 104 -4.01 3.40 24.32
CA ASN A 104 -3.28 4.66 24.48
C ASN A 104 -4.17 5.66 25.26
N GLU A 105 -3.80 6.94 25.31
CA GLU A 105 -4.58 7.96 26.03
C GLU A 105 -6.00 8.18 25.46
N GLU A 106 -6.21 7.91 24.17
CA GLU A 106 -7.45 8.22 23.44
C GLU A 106 -8.31 6.99 23.14
N LEU A 107 -7.72 5.79 23.15
CA LEU A 107 -8.35 4.58 22.64
C LEU A 107 -8.01 3.34 23.48
N ASP A 108 -9.02 2.55 23.84
CA ASP A 108 -8.92 1.16 24.29
C ASP A 108 -9.58 0.26 23.24
N VAL A 109 -8.79 -0.62 22.63
CA VAL A 109 -9.20 -1.39 21.45
C VAL A 109 -8.76 -2.85 21.53
N ALA A 110 -9.65 -3.75 21.16
CA ALA A 110 -9.31 -5.14 20.86
C ALA A 110 -9.19 -5.33 19.34
N ILE A 111 -8.09 -5.93 18.89
CA ILE A 111 -7.77 -6.07 17.47
C ILE A 111 -7.60 -7.55 17.14
N GLU A 112 -8.37 -8.02 16.17
CA GLU A 112 -8.23 -9.35 15.58
C GLU A 112 -7.54 -9.25 14.23
N ALA A 113 -6.45 -9.99 14.03
CA ALA A 113 -5.73 -10.05 12.77
C ALA A 113 -6.30 -11.16 11.86
N THR A 114 -6.39 -10.86 10.57
CA THR A 114 -6.73 -11.84 9.55
C THR A 114 -6.06 -11.52 8.23
N THR A 115 -5.75 -12.55 7.46
CA THR A 115 -5.31 -12.38 6.08
C THR A 115 -6.39 -12.84 5.10
N VAL A 116 -6.37 -12.29 3.89
CA VAL A 116 -7.02 -12.90 2.74
C VAL A 116 -5.98 -13.75 2.01
N ASN A 117 -6.07 -15.07 2.18
CA ASN A 117 -5.12 -16.02 1.60
C ASN A 117 -5.29 -16.17 0.07
N LYS A 118 -4.27 -16.78 -0.56
CA LYS A 118 -4.23 -17.09 -1.99
C LYS A 118 -5.51 -17.72 -2.51
N ALA A 119 -5.84 -17.35 -3.74
CA ALA A 119 -7.02 -17.85 -4.43
C ALA A 119 -7.01 -19.37 -4.60
N THR A 120 -7.98 -20.07 -4.01
CA THR A 120 -8.28 -21.49 -4.28
C THR A 120 -9.49 -21.68 -5.20
N SER A 121 -10.13 -20.57 -5.59
CA SER A 121 -11.29 -20.47 -6.48
C SER A 121 -11.18 -19.19 -7.33
N GLY A 122 -12.06 -18.99 -8.32
CA GLY A 122 -12.04 -17.79 -9.18
C GLY A 122 -11.02 -17.87 -10.31
N VAL A 123 -10.87 -16.78 -11.08
CA VAL A 123 -10.02 -16.76 -12.30
C VAL A 123 -8.55 -16.95 -11.94
N VAL A 124 -8.09 -16.29 -10.87
CA VAL A 124 -6.72 -16.42 -10.35
C VAL A 124 -6.49 -17.81 -9.73
N GLY A 125 -7.46 -18.33 -8.98
CA GLY A 125 -7.28 -19.58 -8.22
C GLY A 125 -7.49 -20.88 -8.99
N ARG A 126 -8.46 -20.95 -9.91
CA ARG A 126 -8.78 -22.19 -10.66
C ARG A 126 -7.93 -22.37 -11.91
N GLU A 127 -7.53 -21.27 -12.54
CA GLU A 127 -6.81 -21.32 -13.82
C GLU A 127 -5.29 -21.24 -13.62
N GLY A 128 -4.81 -21.15 -12.37
CA GLY A 128 -3.38 -20.99 -12.06
C GLY A 128 -2.79 -19.68 -12.58
N ARG A 129 -3.65 -18.70 -12.87
CA ARG A 129 -3.31 -17.36 -13.34
C ARG A 129 -3.01 -16.45 -12.16
N THR A 130 -2.22 -15.44 -12.39
CA THR A 130 -1.91 -14.36 -11.44
C THR A 130 -2.64 -13.08 -11.83
N ILE A 131 -2.61 -12.06 -10.96
CA ILE A 131 -3.15 -10.73 -11.32
C ILE A 131 -2.51 -10.18 -12.61
N ARG A 132 -1.23 -10.50 -12.87
CA ARG A 132 -0.51 -10.07 -14.08
C ARG A 132 -1.05 -10.68 -15.37
N ASP A 133 -1.71 -11.83 -15.28
CA ASP A 133 -2.24 -12.53 -16.44
C ASP A 133 -3.63 -12.03 -16.83
N LEU A 134 -4.24 -11.14 -16.03
CA LEU A 134 -5.57 -10.61 -16.28
C LEU A 134 -5.52 -9.46 -17.30
N ASN A 135 -6.38 -9.51 -18.31
CA ASN A 135 -6.64 -8.34 -19.13
C ASN A 135 -7.42 -7.27 -18.34
N PRO A 136 -7.54 -6.04 -18.83
CA PRO A 136 -8.21 -4.98 -18.08
C PRO A 136 -9.65 -5.27 -17.66
N ALA A 137 -10.45 -5.93 -18.50
CA ALA A 137 -11.83 -6.28 -18.16
C ALA A 137 -11.88 -7.36 -17.07
N GLU A 138 -11.00 -8.35 -17.13
CA GLU A 138 -10.86 -9.38 -16.10
C GLU A 138 -10.37 -8.79 -14.77
N LEU A 139 -9.40 -7.87 -14.81
CA LEU A 139 -8.90 -7.18 -13.62
C LEU A 139 -10.00 -6.33 -12.97
N ALA A 140 -10.79 -5.60 -13.77
CA ALA A 140 -11.93 -4.84 -13.28
C ALA A 140 -12.98 -5.73 -12.61
N ALA A 141 -13.33 -6.88 -13.22
CA ALA A 141 -14.24 -7.85 -12.62
C ALA A 141 -13.67 -8.49 -11.34
N TYR A 142 -12.36 -8.76 -11.32
CA TYR A 142 -11.67 -9.27 -10.14
C TYR A 142 -11.78 -8.29 -8.96
N VAL A 143 -11.47 -7.02 -9.19
CA VAL A 143 -11.54 -5.95 -8.17
C VAL A 143 -12.97 -5.67 -7.72
N HIS A 144 -13.94 -5.72 -8.64
CA HIS A 144 -15.34 -5.41 -8.37
C HIS A 144 -16.10 -6.53 -7.64
N ASP A 145 -15.83 -7.80 -7.96
CA ASP A 145 -16.62 -8.94 -7.44
C ASP A 145 -15.79 -9.92 -6.62
N GLU A 146 -14.71 -10.45 -7.20
CA GLU A 146 -13.96 -11.53 -6.58
C GLU A 146 -13.26 -11.07 -5.29
N LEU A 147 -12.62 -9.91 -5.31
CA LEU A 147 -11.87 -9.39 -4.17
C LEU A 147 -12.79 -9.03 -2.97
N PRO A 148 -13.93 -8.33 -3.14
CA PRO A 148 -14.97 -8.19 -2.12
C PRO A 148 -15.43 -9.51 -1.52
N ILE A 149 -15.66 -10.54 -2.34
CA ILE A 149 -16.07 -11.87 -1.87
C ILE A 149 -15.05 -12.49 -0.93
N ARG A 150 -13.76 -12.26 -1.22
CA ARG A 150 -12.65 -12.75 -0.41
C ARG A 150 -12.55 -12.01 0.91
N PHE A 151 -12.60 -10.67 0.88
CA PHE A 151 -12.64 -9.84 2.09
C PHE A 151 -13.83 -10.21 2.97
N GLY A 152 -15.03 -10.28 2.39
CA GLY A 152 -16.25 -10.64 3.11
C GLY A 152 -16.17 -12.01 3.77
N SER A 153 -15.49 -12.99 3.15
CA SER A 153 -15.30 -14.31 3.76
C SER A 153 -14.41 -14.25 5.01
N ALA A 154 -13.31 -13.49 4.96
CA ALA A 154 -12.40 -13.30 6.09
C ALA A 154 -13.10 -12.52 7.23
N LEU A 155 -13.69 -11.37 6.90
CA LEU A 155 -14.38 -10.49 7.85
C LEU A 155 -15.55 -11.20 8.53
N PHE A 156 -16.40 -11.90 7.77
CA PHE A 156 -17.55 -12.61 8.33
C PHE A 156 -17.13 -13.79 9.22
N SER A 157 -16.02 -14.47 8.90
CA SER A 157 -15.48 -15.54 9.74
C SER A 157 -15.01 -15.01 11.10
N LYS A 158 -14.44 -13.80 11.14
CA LYS A 158 -14.06 -13.13 12.39
C LYS A 158 -15.27 -12.55 13.14
N LEU A 159 -16.25 -11.98 12.44
CA LEU A 159 -17.50 -11.49 13.05
C LEU A 159 -18.22 -12.59 13.85
N LYS A 160 -18.27 -13.82 13.32
CA LYS A 160 -18.88 -14.99 14.00
C LYS A 160 -18.22 -15.39 15.32
N LYS A 161 -17.00 -14.91 15.60
CA LYS A 161 -16.32 -15.19 16.87
C LYS A 161 -16.89 -14.39 18.03
N LYS A 162 -17.70 -13.36 17.75
CA LYS A 162 -18.44 -12.58 18.73
C LYS A 162 -17.57 -12.09 19.89
N TYR A 163 -16.43 -11.49 19.56
CA TYR A 163 -15.46 -11.05 20.56
C TYR A 163 -16.06 -10.14 21.63
N TRP A 164 -17.09 -9.35 21.31
CA TRP A 164 -17.84 -8.52 22.27
C TRP A 164 -18.55 -9.29 23.40
N GLU A 165 -18.71 -10.61 23.28
CA GLU A 165 -19.25 -11.48 24.34
C GLU A 165 -18.16 -11.86 25.37
N LEU A 166 -16.87 -11.62 25.06
CA LEU A 166 -15.77 -11.90 25.97
C LEU A 166 -15.71 -10.84 27.08
N PRO A 167 -15.47 -11.22 28.36
CA PRO A 167 -15.44 -10.27 29.47
C PRO A 167 -14.45 -9.14 29.29
N HIS A 168 -13.27 -9.44 28.74
CA HIS A 168 -12.22 -8.47 28.45
C HIS A 168 -12.43 -7.71 27.14
N CYS A 169 -13.55 -7.87 26.43
CA CYS A 169 -13.88 -7.09 25.24
C CYS A 169 -15.19 -6.31 25.38
N ARG A 170 -15.76 -6.28 26.58
CA ARG A 170 -16.97 -5.51 26.86
C ARG A 170 -16.66 -4.00 26.86
N ASP A 171 -17.58 -3.21 26.32
CA ASP A 171 -17.56 -1.74 26.33
C ASP A 171 -16.31 -1.09 25.72
N ARG A 172 -15.63 -1.79 24.78
CA ARG A 172 -14.44 -1.28 24.08
C ARG A 172 -14.58 -1.34 22.57
N ALA A 173 -13.72 -0.60 21.89
CA ALA A 173 -13.64 -0.67 20.44
C ALA A 173 -13.13 -2.06 20.01
N ILE A 174 -13.69 -2.59 18.92
CA ILE A 174 -13.24 -3.85 18.32
C ILE A 174 -12.92 -3.60 16.85
N VAL A 175 -11.69 -3.90 16.46
CA VAL A 175 -11.20 -3.74 15.09
C VAL A 175 -10.85 -5.09 14.51
N ILE A 176 -11.22 -5.31 13.25
CA ILE A 176 -10.70 -6.43 12.47
C ILE A 176 -9.60 -5.87 11.56
N ALA A 177 -8.35 -6.26 11.82
CA ALA A 177 -7.21 -5.90 11.00
C ALA A 177 -7.05 -6.92 9.87
N ILE A 178 -6.98 -6.46 8.62
CA ILE A 178 -6.97 -7.29 7.43
C ILE A 178 -5.88 -6.93 6.43
N GLU A 179 -5.15 -7.94 5.93
CA GLU A 179 -4.19 -7.78 4.85
C GLU A 179 -4.42 -8.80 3.71
N PRO A 180 -4.42 -8.36 2.43
CA PRO A 180 -4.59 -9.25 1.29
C PRO A 180 -3.28 -9.89 0.80
N PHE A 181 -3.06 -11.16 1.15
CA PHE A 181 -1.98 -12.01 0.61
C PHE A 181 -2.48 -12.93 -0.53
N HIS A 182 -3.43 -12.46 -1.33
CA HIS A 182 -4.17 -13.31 -2.27
C HIS A 182 -3.42 -13.61 -3.58
N ASP A 183 -2.33 -12.90 -3.86
CA ASP A 183 -1.46 -12.99 -5.05
C ASP A 183 -0.12 -12.28 -4.77
N ASP A 184 0.94 -12.57 -5.52
CA ASP A 184 2.26 -11.93 -5.32
C ASP A 184 2.25 -10.43 -5.73
N ASP A 185 1.28 -10.00 -6.55
CA ASP A 185 1.00 -8.59 -6.88
C ASP A 185 -0.23 -8.03 -6.17
N ALA A 186 -0.85 -8.77 -5.24
CA ALA A 186 -2.00 -8.31 -4.47
C ALA A 186 -1.74 -6.98 -3.75
N LEU A 187 -0.50 -6.77 -3.30
CA LEU A 187 -0.06 -5.56 -2.60
C LEU A 187 0.02 -4.33 -3.53
N GLY A 188 -0.01 -4.56 -4.84
CA GLY A 188 -0.11 -3.49 -5.84
C GLY A 188 -1.55 -3.02 -6.07
N LEU A 189 -2.56 -3.79 -5.63
CA LEU A 189 -3.95 -3.36 -5.65
C LEU A 189 -4.23 -2.41 -4.48
N THR A 190 -5.11 -1.45 -4.75
CA THR A 190 -5.63 -0.55 -3.71
C THR A 190 -6.72 -1.24 -2.90
N ASP A 191 -7.14 -0.58 -1.84
CA ASP A 191 -8.26 -0.96 -0.98
C ASP A 191 -9.63 -0.56 -1.53
N SER A 192 -9.74 -0.10 -2.78
CA SER A 192 -11.02 0.34 -3.38
C SER A 192 -12.09 -0.75 -3.35
N GLY A 193 -11.73 -2.01 -3.62
CA GLY A 193 -12.64 -3.15 -3.52
C GLY A 193 -13.08 -3.43 -2.08
N LEU A 194 -12.19 -3.22 -1.09
CA LEU A 194 -12.56 -3.33 0.32
C LEU A 194 -13.49 -2.19 0.74
N SER A 195 -13.14 -0.94 0.44
CA SER A 195 -13.95 0.24 0.72
C SER A 195 -15.37 0.11 0.16
N ALA A 196 -15.48 -0.30 -1.12
CA ALA A 196 -16.77 -0.52 -1.77
C ALA A 196 -17.60 -1.60 -1.07
N TYR A 197 -16.97 -2.69 -0.63
CA TYR A 197 -17.62 -3.74 0.14
C TYR A 197 -18.07 -3.28 1.53
N LEU A 198 -17.24 -2.49 2.23
CA LEU A 198 -17.52 -2.04 3.58
C LEU A 198 -18.70 -1.06 3.64
N PHE A 199 -18.75 -0.11 2.69
CA PHE A 199 -19.77 0.94 2.64
C PHE A 199 -20.93 0.66 1.67
N GLY A 200 -20.85 -0.38 0.84
CA GLY A 200 -21.90 -0.73 -0.12
C GLY A 200 -21.97 0.19 -1.33
N ALA A 201 -20.90 0.93 -1.61
CA ALA A 201 -20.90 1.94 -2.64
C ALA A 201 -19.51 2.12 -3.27
N THR A 202 -19.47 2.22 -4.58
CA THR A 202 -18.24 2.54 -5.32
C THR A 202 -18.24 4.01 -5.68
N GLU A 203 -17.13 4.70 -5.43
CA GLU A 203 -16.92 6.07 -5.88
C GLU A 203 -16.61 6.10 -7.38
N VAL A 204 -17.36 6.93 -8.11
CA VAL A 204 -17.21 7.11 -9.55
C VAL A 204 -16.75 8.54 -9.80
N PRO A 205 -15.46 8.75 -10.10
CA PRO A 205 -14.97 10.08 -10.43
C PRO A 205 -15.49 10.50 -11.81
N SER A 206 -15.90 11.76 -11.91
CA SER A 206 -16.31 12.43 -13.13
C SER A 206 -15.73 13.85 -13.14
N ARG A 207 -15.78 14.55 -14.28
CA ARG A 207 -15.37 15.95 -14.38
C ARG A 207 -16.54 16.83 -14.80
N THR A 208 -16.62 18.02 -14.23
CA THR A 208 -17.50 19.10 -14.69
C THR A 208 -16.94 19.76 -15.96
N GLU A 209 -17.72 20.61 -16.61
CA GLU A 209 -17.28 21.34 -17.82
C GLU A 209 -16.03 22.19 -17.57
N ASP A 210 -15.87 22.73 -16.36
CA ASP A 210 -14.69 23.48 -15.90
C ASP A 210 -13.54 22.58 -15.39
N LYS A 211 -13.55 21.28 -15.74
CA LYS A 211 -12.50 20.29 -15.45
C LYS A 211 -12.26 19.96 -13.98
N ARG A 212 -13.14 20.40 -13.08
CA ARG A 212 -13.07 20.06 -11.65
C ARG A 212 -13.56 18.64 -11.39
N LEU A 213 -12.97 17.98 -10.40
CA LEU A 213 -13.36 16.64 -9.98
C LEU A 213 -14.74 16.67 -9.33
N LYS A 214 -15.62 15.77 -9.79
CA LYS A 214 -16.93 15.49 -9.19
C LYS A 214 -17.02 14.00 -8.89
N ILE A 215 -17.10 13.64 -7.62
CA ILE A 215 -17.27 12.26 -7.17
C ILE A 215 -18.76 11.99 -7.04
N SER A 216 -19.26 10.97 -7.75
CA SER A 216 -20.57 10.38 -7.50
C SER A 216 -20.40 9.01 -6.84
N SER A 217 -21.49 8.50 -6.25
CA SER A 217 -21.52 7.20 -5.59
C SER A 217 -22.47 6.28 -6.34
N LYS A 218 -22.04 5.05 -6.61
CA LYS A 218 -22.85 3.99 -7.19
C LYS A 218 -23.05 2.88 -6.15
N SER A 219 -24.29 2.65 -5.74
CA SER A 219 -24.64 1.55 -4.83
C SER A 219 -24.29 0.20 -5.47
N THR A 220 -23.73 -0.70 -4.66
CA THR A 220 -23.52 -2.09 -5.01
C THR A 220 -24.28 -2.93 -3.99
N GLU A 221 -25.28 -3.68 -4.43
CA GLU A 221 -26.14 -4.45 -3.51
C GLU A 221 -25.51 -5.82 -3.16
N GLU A 222 -24.95 -6.51 -4.17
CA GLU A 222 -24.33 -7.82 -4.02
C GLU A 222 -23.10 -7.97 -4.90
N HIS A 223 -22.23 -8.90 -4.53
CA HIS A 223 -21.08 -9.35 -5.32
C HIS A 223 -21.28 -10.81 -5.70
N GLN A 224 -20.92 -11.17 -6.95
CA GLN A 224 -21.12 -12.52 -7.46
C GLN A 224 -19.85 -13.13 -8.06
N LEU A 225 -19.51 -14.35 -7.65
CA LEU A 225 -18.48 -15.18 -8.27
C LEU A 225 -19.01 -16.60 -8.47
N ALA A 226 -19.22 -16.98 -9.74
CA ALA A 226 -19.91 -18.22 -10.10
C ALA A 226 -21.26 -18.35 -9.36
N GLU A 227 -21.40 -19.35 -8.49
CA GLU A 227 -22.61 -19.59 -7.69
C GLU A 227 -22.62 -18.85 -6.35
N LYS A 228 -21.46 -18.34 -5.89
CA LYS A 228 -21.34 -17.66 -4.61
C LYS A 228 -21.81 -16.21 -4.75
N ARG A 229 -22.73 -15.80 -3.88
CA ARG A 229 -23.18 -14.42 -3.71
C ARG A 229 -22.96 -13.98 -2.28
N ILE A 230 -22.53 -12.74 -2.08
CA ILE A 230 -22.54 -12.09 -0.78
C ILE A 230 -23.18 -10.70 -0.89
N PRO A 231 -23.93 -10.24 0.12
CA PRO A 231 -24.37 -8.85 0.17
C PRO A 231 -23.17 -7.93 0.37
N SER A 232 -23.23 -6.75 -0.25
CA SER A 232 -22.30 -5.66 0.04
C SER A 232 -22.65 -4.97 1.37
N TYR A 233 -22.11 -3.79 1.60
CA TYR A 233 -22.35 -2.96 2.79
C TYR A 233 -22.13 -3.72 4.11
N PHE A 234 -20.94 -4.26 4.31
CA PHE A 234 -20.58 -5.02 5.52
C PHE A 234 -20.97 -4.28 6.81
N PHE A 235 -20.70 -2.97 6.91
CA PHE A 235 -21.03 -2.18 8.09
C PHE A 235 -22.53 -2.03 8.37
N GLY A 236 -23.40 -2.34 7.40
CA GLY A 236 -24.85 -2.40 7.57
C GLY A 236 -25.40 -3.77 7.97
N GLN A 237 -24.57 -4.82 8.02
CA GLN A 237 -25.02 -6.19 8.27
C GLN A 237 -25.31 -6.45 9.77
N PRO A 238 -26.08 -7.51 10.10
CA PRO A 238 -26.31 -7.88 11.50
C PRO A 238 -25.03 -8.09 12.29
N ASP A 239 -25.06 -7.76 13.58
CA ASP A 239 -23.95 -7.84 14.54
C ASP A 239 -22.73 -6.95 14.25
N THR A 240 -22.59 -6.33 13.07
CA THR A 240 -21.44 -5.47 12.76
C THR A 240 -21.42 -4.18 13.56
N LYS A 241 -22.54 -3.77 14.17
CA LYS A 241 -22.57 -2.71 15.20
C LYS A 241 -21.59 -2.94 16.36
N HIS A 242 -21.15 -4.18 16.59
CA HIS A 242 -20.13 -4.50 17.60
C HIS A 242 -18.69 -4.33 17.10
N ILE A 243 -18.49 -4.07 15.82
CA ILE A 243 -17.18 -3.82 15.20
C ILE A 243 -17.05 -2.32 14.95
N SER A 244 -16.04 -1.69 15.54
CA SER A 244 -15.78 -0.25 15.46
C SER A 244 -15.18 0.17 14.12
N GLY A 245 -14.40 -0.72 13.50
CA GLY A 245 -13.79 -0.46 12.20
C GLY A 245 -13.03 -1.64 11.64
N VAL A 246 -12.55 -1.48 10.41
CA VAL A 246 -11.68 -2.43 9.73
C VAL A 246 -10.36 -1.73 9.42
N LEU A 247 -9.26 -2.28 9.94
CA LEU A 247 -7.92 -1.74 9.73
C LEU A 247 -7.25 -2.49 8.57
N PHE A 248 -7.12 -1.85 7.43
CA PHE A 248 -6.50 -2.41 6.24
C PHE A 248 -5.00 -2.14 6.21
N SER A 249 -4.23 -3.11 5.70
CA SER A 249 -2.89 -2.87 5.18
C SER A 249 -2.65 -3.67 3.91
N ASN A 250 -1.79 -3.16 3.02
CA ASN A 250 -1.08 -3.94 2.00
C ASN A 250 0.44 -3.78 2.15
N SER A 251 0.88 -3.32 3.33
CA SER A 251 2.25 -2.97 3.63
C SER A 251 2.84 -3.80 4.77
N GLY A 252 2.06 -4.62 5.48
CA GLY A 252 2.49 -5.43 6.62
C GLY A 252 3.28 -6.69 6.24
N THR A 253 4.16 -6.55 5.24
CA THR A 253 4.95 -7.66 4.70
C THR A 253 6.40 -7.61 5.14
N ALA A 254 7.10 -8.71 4.87
CA ALA A 254 8.56 -8.82 4.80
C ALA A 254 9.28 -7.54 4.35
N ALA A 255 8.82 -6.90 3.26
CA ALA A 255 9.47 -5.71 2.72
C ALA A 255 9.43 -4.51 3.67
N LYS A 256 8.39 -4.35 4.50
CA LYS A 256 8.34 -3.31 5.53
C LYS A 256 9.43 -3.51 6.56
N PHE A 257 9.56 -4.71 7.13
CA PHE A 257 10.64 -5.03 8.06
C PHE A 257 12.02 -4.78 7.45
N LYS A 258 12.20 -5.06 6.15
CA LYS A 258 13.45 -4.74 5.45
C LYS A 258 13.76 -3.24 5.46
N ARG A 259 12.79 -2.41 5.08
CA ARG A 259 12.96 -0.94 5.08
C ARG A 259 13.19 -0.42 6.50
N MET A 260 12.41 -0.90 7.47
CA MET A 260 12.57 -0.52 8.88
C MET A 260 13.95 -0.92 9.44
N GLY A 261 14.45 -2.12 9.14
CA GLY A 261 15.80 -2.56 9.52
C GLY A 261 16.91 -1.74 8.85
N TYR A 262 16.75 -1.39 7.58
CA TYR A 262 17.69 -0.54 6.86
C TYR A 262 17.77 0.87 7.45
N GLN A 263 16.63 1.45 7.88
CA GLN A 263 16.62 2.73 8.60
C GLN A 263 17.40 2.68 9.93
N HIS A 264 17.62 1.50 10.51
CA HIS A 264 18.47 1.31 11.70
C HIS A 264 19.96 1.10 11.35
N GLY A 265 20.35 1.29 10.10
CA GLY A 265 21.73 1.14 9.64
C GLY A 265 22.12 -0.28 9.21
N VAL A 266 21.21 -1.26 9.30
CA VAL A 266 21.54 -2.66 9.03
C VAL A 266 21.61 -2.90 7.53
N GLY A 267 22.79 -3.30 7.05
CA GLY A 267 23.04 -3.59 5.64
C GLY A 267 23.29 -2.37 4.77
N ASN A 268 23.38 -1.16 5.36
CA ASN A 268 23.66 0.09 4.64
C ASN A 268 25.02 0.06 3.93
N GLU A 269 25.94 -0.78 4.37
CA GLU A 269 27.27 -0.94 3.78
C GLU A 269 27.30 -1.92 2.59
N ARG A 270 26.20 -2.63 2.29
CA ARG A 270 26.16 -3.66 1.22
C ARG A 270 24.95 -3.60 0.31
N LEU A 271 23.87 -2.97 0.74
CA LEU A 271 22.60 -2.96 0.03
C LEU A 271 22.27 -1.56 -0.45
N VAL A 272 21.65 -1.45 -1.61
CA VAL A 272 20.91 -0.26 -2.02
C VAL A 272 19.45 -0.66 -2.08
N ILE A 273 18.59 0.07 -1.37
CA ILE A 273 17.15 -0.21 -1.35
C ILE A 273 16.42 0.97 -1.96
N GLN A 274 15.63 0.69 -2.99
CA GLN A 274 14.77 1.66 -3.64
C GLN A 274 13.32 1.34 -3.29
N ARG A 275 12.56 2.36 -2.89
CA ARG A 275 11.11 2.29 -2.73
C ARG A 275 10.46 3.12 -3.82
N THR A 276 9.57 2.49 -4.57
CA THR A 276 8.84 3.14 -5.66
C THR A 276 7.38 2.74 -5.57
N GLY A 277 6.48 3.68 -5.83
CA GLY A 277 5.06 3.40 -5.75
C GLY A 277 4.25 4.67 -5.83
N PHE A 278 3.13 4.63 -5.14
CA PHE A 278 2.16 5.70 -5.16
C PHE A 278 1.70 6.08 -3.75
N ALA A 279 1.46 7.36 -3.56
CA ALA A 279 1.04 7.98 -2.33
C ALA A 279 -0.25 8.78 -2.54
N TYR A 280 -0.98 9.00 -1.46
CA TYR A 280 -2.08 9.95 -1.47
C TYR A 280 -1.56 11.31 -1.95
N ALA A 281 -2.30 11.93 -2.87
CA ALA A 281 -1.95 13.25 -3.36
C ALA A 281 -2.21 14.27 -2.23
N PRO A 282 -1.32 15.28 -2.08
CA PRO A 282 -1.51 16.34 -1.09
C PRO A 282 -2.64 17.33 -1.48
N GLU A 283 -3.17 17.22 -2.69
CA GLU A 283 -4.21 18.09 -3.24
C GLU A 283 -5.59 17.46 -3.07
N ASP A 284 -6.49 18.14 -2.35
CA ASP A 284 -7.84 17.64 -2.00
C ASP A 284 -8.73 17.37 -3.23
N THR A 285 -8.36 17.92 -4.40
CA THR A 285 -9.09 17.75 -5.66
C THR A 285 -8.48 16.73 -6.62
N ALA A 286 -7.39 16.07 -6.22
CA ALA A 286 -6.71 15.10 -7.06
C ALA A 286 -7.53 13.81 -7.22
N GLN A 287 -7.87 13.48 -8.48
CA GLN A 287 -8.42 12.17 -8.84
C GLN A 287 -7.33 11.08 -8.85
N ASP A 288 -6.08 11.51 -9.00
CA ASP A 288 -4.95 10.64 -9.22
C ASP A 288 -4.04 10.56 -8.00
N PRO A 289 -3.30 9.45 -7.89
CA PRO A 289 -2.24 9.33 -6.90
C PRO A 289 -0.99 10.11 -7.29
N ALA A 290 -0.20 10.51 -6.29
CA ALA A 290 1.17 10.96 -6.51
C ALA A 290 2.10 9.76 -6.69
N PHE A 291 2.88 9.73 -7.77
CA PHE A 291 3.92 8.72 -7.96
C PHE A 291 5.21 9.15 -7.28
N PHE A 292 5.91 8.23 -6.65
CA PHE A 292 7.17 8.50 -5.95
C PHE A 292 8.21 7.42 -6.21
N SER A 293 9.47 7.82 -6.14
CA SER A 293 10.60 6.90 -6.12
C SER A 293 11.74 7.51 -5.31
N TYR A 294 12.27 6.77 -4.34
CA TYR A 294 13.44 7.20 -3.58
C TYR A 294 14.35 6.05 -3.16
N ASN A 295 15.62 6.38 -2.92
CA ASN A 295 16.60 5.48 -2.33
C ASN A 295 16.61 5.67 -0.81
N LEU A 296 16.64 4.57 -0.06
CA LEU A 296 16.73 4.58 1.40
C LEU A 296 18.11 5.02 1.94
N ASP A 297 19.13 5.15 1.09
CA ASP A 297 20.40 5.82 1.44
C ASP A 297 20.24 7.33 1.66
N ASN A 298 19.21 7.93 1.05
CA ASN A 298 18.87 9.33 1.22
C ASN A 298 17.34 9.51 1.20
N PRO A 299 16.66 8.97 2.23
CA PRO A 299 15.21 8.93 2.23
C PRO A 299 14.65 10.34 2.49
N PRO A 300 13.51 10.71 1.86
CA PRO A 300 12.90 12.02 2.07
C PRO A 300 12.27 12.19 3.47
N MET A 301 12.11 11.09 4.21
CA MET A 301 11.50 11.04 5.54
C MET A 301 11.90 9.76 6.27
N VAL A 302 11.63 9.72 7.58
CA VAL A 302 11.66 8.49 8.36
C VAL A 302 10.32 7.78 8.18
N GLU A 303 10.34 6.58 7.60
CA GLU A 303 9.14 5.75 7.47
C GLU A 303 8.71 5.23 8.85
N THR A 304 7.45 5.45 9.20
CA THR A 304 6.83 4.96 10.44
C THR A 304 6.13 3.62 10.22
N TRP A 305 5.78 2.90 11.28
CA TRP A 305 5.05 1.63 11.15
C TRP A 305 3.62 1.81 10.63
N GLY A 306 2.98 2.94 10.92
CA GLY A 306 1.61 3.25 10.49
C GLY A 306 1.48 3.58 9.00
N GLN A 307 2.55 4.08 8.36
CA GLN A 307 2.54 4.31 6.91
C GLN A 307 2.18 3.04 6.12
N GLY A 308 1.06 3.10 5.38
CA GLY A 308 0.44 1.97 4.69
C GLY A 308 -0.76 1.34 5.41
N LEU A 309 -1.18 1.88 6.56
CA LEU A 309 -2.44 1.52 7.23
C LEU A 309 -3.58 2.47 6.85
N VAL A 310 -4.78 1.90 6.74
CA VAL A 310 -6.04 2.64 6.51
C VAL A 310 -7.11 2.08 7.46
N LEU A 311 -7.68 2.92 8.32
CA LEU A 311 -8.78 2.58 9.21
C LEU A 311 -10.11 3.01 8.60
N TYR A 312 -10.92 2.03 8.24
CA TYR A 312 -12.30 2.24 7.83
C TYR A 312 -13.22 2.25 9.04
N HIS A 313 -13.80 3.41 9.35
CA HIS A 313 -14.71 3.59 10.48
C HIS A 313 -16.09 3.02 10.17
N ASN A 314 -16.63 2.23 11.10
CA ASN A 314 -18.00 1.75 10.99
C ASN A 314 -18.98 2.84 11.48
N PRO A 315 -19.83 3.42 10.60
CA PRO A 315 -20.78 4.46 10.99
C PRO A 315 -21.88 3.94 11.94
N ASN A 316 -22.09 2.63 12.03
CA ASN A 316 -23.17 2.00 12.80
C ASN A 316 -22.67 1.38 14.12
N CYS A 317 -21.40 1.60 14.50
CA CYS A 317 -20.82 0.92 15.67
C CYS A 317 -21.29 1.48 17.02
N LEU A 318 -21.26 0.63 18.05
CA LEU A 318 -21.58 0.99 19.42
C LEU A 318 -20.44 1.73 20.14
N HIS A 319 -19.20 1.49 19.72
CA HIS A 319 -17.98 2.02 20.34
C HIS A 319 -17.10 2.67 19.26
N PRO A 320 -17.36 3.92 18.85
CA PRO A 320 -16.61 4.57 17.79
C PRO A 320 -15.16 4.84 18.20
N ILE A 321 -14.25 4.81 17.22
CA ILE A 321 -12.84 5.17 17.38
C ILE A 321 -12.71 6.66 17.09
N PRO A 322 -12.12 7.48 17.98
CA PRO A 322 -11.87 8.87 17.67
C PRO A 322 -10.93 9.01 16.46
N LEU A 323 -11.24 9.94 15.55
CA LEU A 323 -10.38 10.23 14.39
C LEU A 323 -9.00 10.66 14.86
N GLY A 324 -7.94 10.06 14.30
CA GLY A 324 -6.56 10.31 14.69
C GLY A 324 -6.06 9.54 15.93
N ALA A 325 -6.91 8.76 16.61
CA ALA A 325 -6.49 7.99 17.79
C ALA A 325 -5.50 6.86 17.47
N MET A 326 -5.38 6.49 16.19
CA MET A 326 -4.38 5.56 15.66
C MET A 326 -3.31 6.35 14.88
N PRO A 327 -2.10 6.55 15.43
CA PRO A 327 -1.08 7.42 14.84
C PRO A 327 -0.59 6.94 13.47
N ASP A 328 -0.33 7.88 12.57
CA ASP A 328 0.15 7.63 11.20
C ASP A 328 -0.75 6.68 10.39
N VAL A 329 -2.05 6.61 10.68
CA VAL A 329 -3.04 5.84 9.92
C VAL A 329 -3.92 6.80 9.09
N VAL A 330 -4.37 6.37 7.92
CA VAL A 330 -5.42 7.09 7.17
C VAL A 330 -6.77 6.72 7.78
N ASP A 331 -7.52 7.69 8.28
CA ASP A 331 -8.91 7.50 8.70
C ASP A 331 -9.84 7.67 7.50
N CYS A 332 -10.68 6.66 7.24
CA CYS A 332 -11.72 6.70 6.20
C CYS A 332 -13.11 6.53 6.82
N TRP A 333 -14.04 7.43 6.52
CA TRP A 333 -15.44 7.37 7.00
C TRP A 333 -16.42 7.91 5.96
N ILE A 334 -17.72 7.79 6.24
CA ILE A 334 -18.79 8.36 5.41
C ILE A 334 -19.30 9.65 6.05
N GLU A 335 -19.28 10.75 5.29
CA GLU A 335 -19.89 12.05 5.63
C GLU A 335 -20.81 12.49 4.49
N ASP A 336 -22.07 12.85 4.81
CA ASP A 336 -23.09 13.22 3.82
C ASP A 336 -23.23 12.24 2.62
N GLY A 337 -23.05 10.94 2.91
CA GLY A 337 -23.13 9.88 1.90
C GLY A 337 -21.91 9.75 0.97
N LYS A 338 -20.79 10.41 1.30
CA LYS A 338 -19.53 10.37 0.55
C LYS A 338 -18.40 9.80 1.39
N SER A 339 -17.44 9.11 0.76
CA SER A 339 -16.23 8.70 1.45
C SER A 339 -15.35 9.92 1.70
N VAL A 340 -14.88 10.06 2.93
CA VAL A 340 -13.90 11.07 3.33
C VAL A 340 -12.71 10.34 3.91
N SER A 341 -11.51 10.79 3.52
CA SER A 341 -10.26 10.27 4.05
C SER A 341 -9.47 11.40 4.69
N ARG A 342 -8.86 11.14 5.85
CA ARG A 342 -7.99 12.08 6.54
C ARG A 342 -6.70 11.37 6.94
N PHE A 343 -5.58 12.01 6.67
CA PHE A 343 -4.27 11.57 7.10
C PHE A 343 -3.39 12.78 7.35
N GLN A 344 -2.32 12.59 8.12
CA GLN A 344 -1.34 13.65 8.37
C GLN A 344 -0.05 13.33 7.61
N GLY A 345 0.47 14.33 6.90
CA GLY A 345 1.73 14.21 6.18
C GLY A 345 1.64 13.32 4.94
N TRP A 346 2.75 12.68 4.60
CA TRP A 346 2.85 11.83 3.41
C TRP A 346 2.48 10.39 3.75
N HIS A 347 1.58 9.78 2.96
CA HIS A 347 1.14 8.41 3.17
C HIS A 347 1.16 7.60 1.87
N PRO A 348 1.92 6.48 1.80
CA PRO A 348 1.91 5.59 0.65
C PRO A 348 0.67 4.70 0.70
N TYR A 349 0.00 4.48 -0.44
CA TYR A 349 -1.10 3.51 -0.52
C TYR A 349 -0.71 2.22 -1.26
N ALA A 350 0.35 2.23 -2.09
CA ALA A 350 0.91 1.03 -2.72
C ALA A 350 2.40 1.25 -3.05
N SER A 351 3.28 0.29 -2.75
CA SER A 351 4.70 0.44 -3.10
C SER A 351 5.42 -0.89 -3.26
N LYS A 352 6.46 -0.87 -4.10
CA LYS A 352 7.42 -1.96 -4.27
C LYS A 352 8.76 -1.57 -3.66
N THR A 353 9.45 -2.55 -3.11
CA THR A 353 10.81 -2.40 -2.56
C THR A 353 11.76 -3.22 -3.42
N VAL A 354 12.68 -2.54 -4.11
CA VAL A 354 13.73 -3.18 -4.90
C VAL A 354 15.00 -3.17 -4.06
N THR A 355 15.64 -4.33 -3.94
CA THR A 355 16.92 -4.50 -3.22
C THR A 355 18.01 -4.86 -4.21
N LEU A 356 19.07 -4.07 -4.24
CA LEU A 356 20.30 -4.37 -4.96
C LEU A 356 21.38 -4.72 -3.94
N HIS A 357 22.01 -5.88 -4.08
CA HIS A 357 23.11 -6.31 -3.22
C HIS A 357 24.44 -6.07 -3.93
N PHE A 358 25.16 -5.05 -3.48
CA PHE A 358 26.48 -4.67 -4.00
C PHE A 358 27.62 -5.35 -3.21
N GLY A 359 27.33 -5.93 -2.04
CA GLY A 359 28.37 -6.50 -1.18
C GLY A 359 29.37 -5.44 -0.74
N GLU A 360 30.63 -5.82 -0.57
CA GLU A 360 31.72 -4.91 -0.13
C GLU A 360 32.02 -3.81 -1.18
N VAL A 361 31.64 -4.01 -2.44
CA VAL A 361 31.85 -3.04 -3.53
C VAL A 361 31.05 -1.75 -3.30
N LYS A 362 29.97 -1.78 -2.51
CA LYS A 362 29.16 -0.57 -2.25
C LYS A 362 30.01 0.57 -1.68
N GLU A 363 30.96 0.27 -0.79
CA GLU A 363 31.85 1.27 -0.20
C GLU A 363 32.75 1.92 -1.24
N GLU A 364 33.25 1.13 -2.20
CA GLU A 364 34.11 1.61 -3.29
C GLU A 364 33.36 2.53 -4.27
N ILE A 365 32.06 2.29 -4.46
CA ILE A 365 31.21 3.08 -5.36
C ILE A 365 30.30 4.09 -4.64
N TRP A 366 30.50 4.31 -3.34
CA TRP A 366 29.59 5.09 -2.50
C TRP A 366 29.43 6.53 -3.01
N GLU A 367 30.54 7.18 -3.35
CA GLU A 367 30.51 8.55 -3.90
C GLU A 367 29.73 8.62 -5.21
N GLN A 368 29.86 7.62 -6.09
CA GLN A 368 29.14 7.54 -7.35
C GLN A 368 27.65 7.25 -7.12
N LEU A 369 27.31 6.42 -6.13
CA LEU A 369 25.92 6.15 -5.75
C LEU A 369 25.22 7.41 -5.22
N GLN A 370 25.94 8.28 -4.49
CA GLN A 370 25.40 9.57 -4.04
C GLN A 370 25.11 10.56 -5.18
N LEU A 371 25.70 10.34 -6.36
CA LEU A 371 25.46 11.13 -7.57
C LEU A 371 24.27 10.61 -8.40
N LEU A 372 23.75 9.42 -8.10
CA LEU A 372 22.59 8.88 -8.81
C LEU A 372 21.33 9.71 -8.52
N PRO A 373 20.38 9.78 -9.48
CA PRO A 373 19.21 10.62 -9.38
C PRO A 373 18.48 10.45 -8.05
N ARG A 374 18.29 11.60 -7.41
CA ARG A 374 17.66 11.79 -6.12
C ARG A 374 16.20 11.35 -6.18
N SER A 375 15.68 11.07 -4.99
CA SER A 375 14.26 10.97 -4.70
C SER A 375 13.45 11.96 -5.56
N PHE A 376 12.48 11.46 -6.30
CA PHE A 376 11.62 12.28 -7.13
C PHE A 376 10.15 11.88 -6.95
N SER A 377 9.26 12.81 -7.27
CA SER A 377 7.83 12.56 -7.36
C SER A 377 7.23 13.14 -8.64
N ILE A 378 6.14 12.52 -9.09
CA ILE A 378 5.28 13.02 -10.15
C ILE A 378 3.90 13.18 -9.53
N ASN A 379 3.49 14.42 -9.33
CA ASN A 379 2.30 14.77 -8.57
C ASN A 379 1.19 15.18 -9.53
N PRO A 380 -0.06 14.76 -9.27
CA PRO A 380 -1.21 15.33 -9.95
C PRO A 380 -1.32 16.82 -9.60
N ILE A 381 -1.68 17.64 -10.58
CA ILE A 381 -1.89 19.07 -10.39
C ILE A 381 -3.24 19.50 -10.97
N PRO A 382 -3.83 20.60 -10.48
CA PRO A 382 -5.04 21.16 -11.06
C PRO A 382 -4.84 21.58 -12.52
N HIS A 383 -5.91 21.48 -13.32
CA HIS A 383 -5.93 21.87 -14.72
C HIS A 383 -5.44 23.32 -14.93
N GLU A 384 -5.88 24.25 -14.08
CA GLU A 384 -5.50 25.66 -14.11
C GLU A 384 -4.01 25.88 -13.85
N VAL A 385 -3.40 25.06 -12.98
CA VAL A 385 -1.96 25.11 -12.70
C VAL A 385 -1.20 24.62 -13.93
N PHE A 386 -1.62 23.50 -14.51
CA PHE A 386 -1.01 22.93 -15.71
C PHE A 386 -1.03 23.94 -16.86
N HIS A 387 -2.19 24.50 -17.20
CA HIS A 387 -2.33 25.46 -18.31
C HIS A 387 -1.67 26.81 -18.02
N GLY A 388 -1.64 27.24 -16.76
CA GLY A 388 -0.90 28.44 -16.34
C GLY A 388 0.61 28.33 -16.56
N ILE A 389 1.18 27.15 -16.34
CA ILE A 389 2.62 26.86 -16.50
C ILE A 389 2.96 26.54 -17.95
N ALA A 390 2.22 25.61 -18.57
CA ALA A 390 2.57 25.05 -19.86
C ALA A 390 2.34 26.07 -20.99
N ARG A 391 1.20 26.77 -20.95
CA ARG A 391 0.60 27.42 -22.14
C ARG A 391 0.60 26.50 -23.38
N CYS A 392 0.66 25.19 -23.16
CA CYS A 392 0.74 24.17 -24.19
C CYS A 392 -0.67 23.81 -24.65
N VAL A 393 -0.77 23.40 -25.91
CA VAL A 393 -1.95 22.77 -26.46
C VAL A 393 -1.58 21.32 -26.72
N ILE A 394 -2.39 20.38 -26.24
CA ILE A 394 -2.29 18.98 -26.63
C ILE A 394 -2.46 18.86 -28.16
N PRO A 395 -1.82 17.88 -28.83
CA PRO A 395 -2.12 17.61 -30.23
C PRO A 395 -3.62 17.37 -30.41
N MET A 396 -4.24 17.96 -31.45
CA MET A 396 -5.63 17.73 -31.83
C MET A 396 -6.66 17.84 -30.67
N PRO A 397 -6.84 19.03 -30.06
CA PRO A 397 -7.75 19.23 -28.92
C PRO A 397 -9.23 19.01 -29.26
N GLU A 398 -9.58 18.94 -30.54
CA GLU A 398 -10.94 18.60 -30.98
C GLU A 398 -11.23 17.09 -30.91
N VAL A 399 -10.17 16.27 -30.93
CA VAL A 399 -10.23 14.80 -30.84
C VAL A 399 -10.00 14.33 -29.41
N TYR A 400 -8.98 14.90 -28.76
CA TYR A 400 -8.51 14.47 -27.45
C TYR A 400 -9.10 15.32 -26.33
N ASP A 401 -9.60 14.66 -25.30
CA ASP A 401 -10.09 15.29 -24.09
C ASP A 401 -9.12 15.11 -22.94
N GLU A 402 -8.65 16.20 -22.33
CA GLU A 402 -7.75 16.13 -21.17
C GLU A 402 -8.48 15.60 -19.93
N GLN A 403 -7.87 14.60 -19.28
CA GLN A 403 -8.43 13.84 -18.16
C GLN A 403 -7.55 13.77 -16.91
N GLY A 404 -6.30 14.23 -16.97
CA GLY A 404 -5.41 14.28 -15.81
C GLY A 404 -4.11 15.02 -16.13
N TRP A 405 -3.59 15.79 -15.18
CA TRP A 405 -2.42 16.65 -15.35
C TRP A 405 -1.42 16.40 -14.25
N PHE A 406 -0.15 16.38 -14.61
CA PHE A 406 0.93 15.95 -13.74
C PHE A 406 2.15 16.83 -13.90
N MET A 407 2.91 16.96 -12.82
CA MET A 407 4.15 17.71 -12.79
C MET A 407 5.15 17.02 -11.86
N ASP A 408 6.43 17.01 -12.24
CA ASP A 408 7.47 16.56 -11.32
C ASP A 408 7.71 17.58 -10.19
N ASP A 409 8.34 17.16 -9.10
CA ASP A 409 8.64 18.05 -7.96
C ASP A 409 9.48 19.29 -8.30
N THR A 410 10.23 19.30 -9.40
CA THR A 410 10.99 20.47 -9.85
C THR A 410 10.23 21.37 -10.84
N GLY A 411 9.07 20.93 -11.35
CA GLY A 411 8.31 21.62 -12.39
C GLY A 411 9.03 21.69 -13.74
N ALA A 412 9.98 20.80 -14.00
CA ALA A 412 10.73 20.71 -15.24
C ALA A 412 9.98 19.96 -16.34
N PHE A 413 9.14 19.00 -15.96
CA PHE A 413 8.44 18.07 -16.83
C PHE A 413 6.96 18.06 -16.49
N LEU A 414 6.13 18.11 -17.54
CA LEU A 414 4.68 18.06 -17.41
C LEU A 414 4.15 16.84 -18.14
N GLY A 415 3.17 16.18 -17.54
CA GLY A 415 2.45 15.05 -18.13
C GLY A 415 0.96 15.36 -18.22
N VAL A 416 0.31 14.94 -19.29
CA VAL A 416 -1.15 15.02 -19.43
C VAL A 416 -1.69 13.72 -19.99
N LEU A 417 -2.74 13.21 -19.36
CA LEU A 417 -3.55 12.09 -19.84
C LEU A 417 -4.70 12.63 -20.66
N VAL A 418 -4.93 12.02 -21.81
CA VAL A 418 -6.03 12.39 -22.70
C VAL A 418 -6.83 11.16 -23.12
N PHE A 419 -8.12 11.37 -23.36
CA PHE A 419 -9.05 10.35 -23.83
C PHE A 419 -9.43 10.65 -25.29
N ASP A 420 -9.28 9.66 -26.17
CA ASP A 420 -9.67 9.76 -27.57
C ASP A 420 -11.19 9.63 -27.71
N ARG A 421 -11.86 10.66 -28.23
CA ARG A 421 -13.31 10.65 -28.41
C ARG A 421 -13.76 9.85 -29.65
N CYS A 422 -12.85 9.48 -30.54
CA CYS A 422 -13.17 8.81 -31.79
C CYS A 422 -13.23 7.29 -31.62
N ASP A 423 -12.22 6.69 -31.00
CA ASP A 423 -12.12 5.24 -30.80
C ASP A 423 -12.14 4.80 -29.32
N HIS A 424 -12.31 5.75 -28.39
CA HIS A 424 -12.46 5.51 -26.95
C HIS A 424 -11.23 4.86 -26.30
N ASP A 425 -10.06 5.09 -26.86
CA ASP A 425 -8.78 4.73 -26.24
C ASP A 425 -8.18 5.89 -25.41
N TRP A 426 -7.03 5.61 -24.81
CA TRP A 426 -6.27 6.57 -24.02
C TRP A 426 -4.96 6.92 -24.71
N ALA A 427 -4.52 8.15 -24.44
CA ALA A 427 -3.21 8.64 -24.83
C ALA A 427 -2.58 9.45 -23.69
N PHE A 428 -1.28 9.71 -23.81
CA PHE A 428 -0.60 10.67 -22.94
C PHE A 428 0.37 11.54 -23.72
N ALA A 429 0.61 12.74 -23.22
CA ALA A 429 1.66 13.63 -23.69
C ALA A 429 2.62 13.98 -22.55
N VAL A 430 3.91 14.05 -22.85
CA VAL A 430 4.95 14.59 -21.96
C VAL A 430 5.56 15.82 -22.59
N HIS A 431 5.59 16.91 -21.83
CA HIS A 431 6.16 18.19 -22.24
C HIS A 431 7.44 18.49 -21.47
N VAL A 432 8.41 19.05 -22.18
CA VAL A 432 9.71 19.49 -21.66
C VAL A 432 9.96 20.94 -22.01
N ARG A 433 10.86 21.63 -21.31
CA ARG A 433 11.26 23.00 -21.68
C ARG A 433 12.29 23.00 -22.80
N ASN A 434 12.12 23.91 -23.75
CA ASN A 434 13.12 24.19 -24.78
C ASN A 434 14.14 25.25 -24.33
N GLN A 435 15.14 25.57 -25.16
CA GLN A 435 16.15 26.60 -24.84
C GLN A 435 15.58 28.00 -24.55
N ASN A 436 14.35 28.29 -24.99
CA ASN A 436 13.63 29.54 -24.74
C ASN A 436 12.73 29.46 -23.49
N GLN A 437 12.90 28.42 -22.66
CA GLN A 437 12.10 28.12 -21.47
C GLN A 437 10.60 27.91 -21.74
N ARG A 438 10.23 27.62 -22.99
CA ARG A 438 8.84 27.28 -23.36
C ARG A 438 8.65 25.78 -23.35
N PHE A 439 7.50 25.31 -22.89
CA PHE A 439 7.17 23.90 -22.95
C PHE A 439 6.85 23.46 -24.38
N THR A 440 7.42 22.33 -24.79
CA THR A 440 7.22 21.68 -26.09
C THR A 440 6.97 20.20 -25.89
N LEU A 441 6.23 19.58 -26.81
CA LEU A 441 5.95 18.16 -26.78
C LEU A 441 7.25 17.34 -26.97
N GLN A 442 7.46 16.34 -26.11
CA GLN A 442 8.63 15.45 -26.14
C GLN A 442 8.25 14.00 -26.42
N ASP A 443 7.13 13.54 -25.86
CA ASP A 443 6.61 12.20 -26.08
C ASP A 443 5.08 12.28 -26.19
N PHE A 444 4.52 11.50 -27.11
CA PHE A 444 3.08 11.37 -27.29
C PHE A 444 2.78 9.95 -27.77
N LYS A 445 1.97 9.23 -27.01
CA LYS A 445 1.55 7.86 -27.35
C LYS A 445 0.04 7.73 -27.25
N THR A 446 -0.54 7.10 -28.25
CA THR A 446 -1.99 6.83 -28.41
C THR A 446 -2.24 5.32 -28.48
N GLY A 447 -3.49 4.87 -28.61
CA GLY A 447 -3.76 3.44 -28.74
C GLY A 447 -3.74 2.68 -27.41
N ILE A 448 -3.84 3.37 -26.27
CA ILE A 448 -3.66 2.75 -24.96
C ILE A 448 -5.03 2.32 -24.43
N GLU A 449 -5.18 1.05 -24.08
CA GLU A 449 -6.48 0.45 -23.76
C GLU A 449 -7.15 1.08 -22.53
N THR A 450 -6.38 1.49 -21.52
CA THR A 450 -6.93 2.02 -20.28
C THR A 450 -6.19 3.24 -19.75
N ARG A 451 -6.91 4.04 -18.97
CA ARG A 451 -6.39 5.20 -18.23
C ARG A 451 -5.19 4.85 -17.34
N ASP A 452 -5.29 3.76 -16.58
CA ASP A 452 -4.25 3.36 -15.63
C ASP A 452 -2.97 2.92 -16.35
N GLN A 453 -3.10 2.22 -17.49
CA GLN A 453 -1.96 1.91 -18.37
C GLN A 453 -1.35 3.19 -18.94
N ALA A 454 -2.17 4.14 -19.42
CA ALA A 454 -1.67 5.42 -19.94
C ALA A 454 -0.91 6.22 -18.86
N ARG A 455 -1.44 6.26 -17.63
CA ARG A 455 -0.74 6.86 -16.47
C ARG A 455 0.58 6.17 -16.16
N GLY A 456 0.59 4.83 -16.16
CA GLY A 456 1.82 4.05 -15.95
C GLY A 456 2.89 4.37 -16.98
N LEU A 457 2.54 4.32 -18.27
CA LEU A 457 3.46 4.63 -19.37
C LEU A 457 3.95 6.09 -19.35
N MET A 458 3.08 7.04 -19.01
CA MET A 458 3.45 8.44 -18.82
C MET A 458 4.44 8.61 -17.66
N HIS A 459 4.18 7.99 -16.50
CA HIS A 459 5.11 8.01 -15.37
C HIS A 459 6.46 7.38 -15.72
N GLU A 460 6.48 6.29 -16.49
CA GLU A 460 7.72 5.70 -17.01
C GLU A 460 8.48 6.67 -17.94
N ALA A 461 7.77 7.35 -18.85
CA ALA A 461 8.38 8.33 -19.74
C ALA A 461 8.98 9.51 -18.97
N MET A 462 8.23 10.08 -18.02
CA MET A 462 8.72 11.14 -17.15
C MET A 462 9.87 10.68 -16.24
N THR A 463 9.83 9.45 -15.73
CA THR A 463 10.91 8.87 -14.92
C THR A 463 12.23 8.79 -15.70
N LYS A 464 12.19 8.40 -16.97
CA LYS A 464 13.39 8.38 -17.83
C LYS A 464 14.02 9.77 -17.98
N LEU A 465 13.19 10.82 -18.05
CA LEU A 465 13.68 12.20 -18.09
C LEU A 465 14.26 12.64 -16.74
N LEU A 466 13.60 12.29 -15.64
CA LEU A 466 14.06 12.60 -14.28
C LEU A 466 15.39 11.93 -13.92
N GLN A 467 15.65 10.76 -14.48
CA GLN A 467 16.92 10.04 -14.33
C GLN A 467 18.09 10.66 -15.10
N SER A 468 17.82 11.56 -16.06
CA SER A 468 18.84 12.33 -16.79
C SER A 468 19.10 13.67 -16.09
N PRO A 469 20.30 14.28 -16.18
CA PRO A 469 20.53 15.66 -15.74
C PRO A 469 19.97 16.71 -16.72
N GLN A 470 19.63 16.33 -17.95
CA GLN A 470 19.14 17.27 -18.97
C GLN A 470 17.76 17.82 -18.57
N ARG A 471 17.61 19.16 -18.59
CA ARG A 471 16.34 19.85 -18.28
C ARG A 471 15.84 20.75 -19.41
N LEU A 472 16.72 21.08 -20.36
CA LEU A 472 16.41 21.87 -21.55
C LEU A 472 16.66 21.03 -22.80
N PHE A 473 15.69 21.03 -23.71
CA PHE A 473 15.68 20.20 -24.90
C PHE A 473 15.67 21.10 -26.13
N HIS A 474 16.29 20.65 -27.22
CA HIS A 474 16.17 21.40 -28.47
C HIS A 474 14.78 21.18 -29.01
N SER A 475 14.09 22.27 -29.37
CA SER A 475 12.84 22.15 -30.12
C SER A 475 13.17 21.43 -31.43
N ASN A 476 12.54 20.26 -31.66
CA ASN A 476 12.44 19.73 -33.01
C ASN A 476 11.84 20.85 -33.86
N GLN A 477 12.56 21.30 -34.89
CA GLN A 477 11.96 22.18 -35.88
C GLN A 477 10.78 21.42 -36.45
N GLU A 478 9.57 21.97 -36.27
CA GLU A 478 8.34 21.49 -36.90
C GLU A 478 8.48 21.41 -38.42
#